data_AF-A0A926AIL2-F1
#
_entry.id   AF-A0A926AIL2-F1
#
_cell.length_a   1.000
_cell.length_b   1.000
_cell.length_c   1.000
_cell.angle_alpha   90.00
_cell.angle_beta   90.00
_cell.angle_gamma   90.00
#
_symmetry.space_group_name_H-M   'P 1'
#
loop_
_entity.id
_entity.type
_entity.pdbx_description
1 polymer ?
#
loop_
_entity_poly.entity_id
_entity_poly.type
_entity_poly.pdbx_seq_one_letter_code
_entity_poly.pdbx_strand_id
1 'polypeptide(L)'
;MANPFRASDFDNSRPPPIPPRGSRGFSPANFASVRGIVALVLIGAIVYGGYFWFVRRIVVGPDEVLVLLRKDASKSLPGNKIIVPRPPPSDSAKHDEWKKEYGDCNGIIEQVYLPGTYFGFSPWDYEREVINISHATVPTDKVGIVIKRFGEDLNNGQVLADPSQDQRGPLPLVLKPGRYPEYANYHAYEVKLIDPIVINPGYRGVVTVMAGTTPREPNQYLVSDGETGTQRQTEPEGFRYINVYERRITPVSIQSQRFSMAGADAIQFPSADSFNIKMEGFVEWSIIPEKLPLLYVQYSEGGSLIEFLEEKVILPYSRSFSRLVGSQYTARDFIAGDTKLKFQADFEQKLREACEKQGIEILQALVRDIVPPDDIKNPINEREIAKQQIKSLEQQIQVAKSQADLVTQTETATQNQAIGEANKQVVTIIKRSQQERDVAVTKAKQELEVGKLRLQAAQKEADALVARGEADANVVLLKKQAEAEPLRQQVTAFGGGESYAQFFFYQKVAPSVKSILANTDGPFADFFKQMAAPPKSSPLAPGGTKVTEAK
;
A
#
# COMPACT_ATOMS: atom_id res chain seq x y z
N MET A 1 -36.72 -50.14 -131.45
CA MET A 1 -36.93 -49.23 -132.61
C MET A 1 -35.61 -48.53 -132.85
N ALA A 2 -34.85 -49.04 -133.82
CA ALA A 2 -34.69 -48.46 -135.16
C ALA A 2 -33.58 -47.38 -135.15
N ASN A 3 -32.30 -47.76 -135.33
CA ASN A 3 -31.56 -47.85 -136.61
C ASN A 3 -31.03 -46.46 -137.07
N PRO A 4 -30.12 -46.36 -138.05
CA PRO A 4 -28.66 -46.24 -137.86
C PRO A 4 -28.07 -45.02 -138.59
N PHE A 5 -26.76 -44.75 -138.52
CA PHE A 5 -26.03 -44.21 -139.68
C PHE A 5 -24.52 -44.55 -139.63
N ARG A 6 -24.14 -45.44 -140.55
CA ARG A 6 -22.89 -45.49 -141.34
C ARG A 6 -22.56 -44.11 -141.94
N ALA A 7 -21.38 -43.74 -142.42
CA ALA A 7 -20.04 -44.33 -142.55
C ALA A 7 -19.13 -43.19 -143.08
N SER A 8 -17.83 -43.26 -142.81
CA SER A 8 -16.75 -42.91 -143.76
C SER A 8 -15.37 -43.25 -143.17
N ASP A 9 -14.84 -44.44 -143.46
CA ASP A 9 -13.73 -44.67 -144.40
C ASP A 9 -12.88 -43.41 -144.73
N PHE A 10 -11.55 -43.32 -144.70
CA PHE A 10 -10.39 -44.22 -144.65
C PHE A 10 -9.21 -43.37 -144.12
N ASP A 11 -8.28 -43.91 -143.32
CA ASP A 11 -6.86 -43.84 -143.69
C ASP A 11 -6.02 -44.88 -142.93
N ASN A 12 -5.10 -45.46 -143.69
CA ASN A 12 -4.28 -46.64 -143.46
C ASN A 12 -2.97 -46.21 -142.80
N SER A 13 -2.70 -46.65 -141.57
CA SER A 13 -1.32 -46.80 -141.09
C SER A 13 -1.25 -47.81 -139.96
N ARG A 14 -0.72 -49.01 -140.28
CA ARG A 14 -0.38 -50.05 -139.30
C ARG A 14 0.99 -49.76 -138.69
N PRO A 15 1.14 -49.75 -137.36
CA PRO A 15 2.40 -50.06 -136.69
C PRO A 15 2.50 -51.56 -136.31
N PRO A 16 3.73 -52.08 -136.06
CA PRO A 16 4.12 -53.50 -136.15
C PRO A 16 3.78 -54.34 -134.89
N PRO A 17 4.01 -55.68 -134.88
CA PRO A 17 3.37 -56.60 -133.93
C PRO A 17 3.95 -56.55 -132.51
N ILE A 18 3.08 -56.89 -131.56
CA ILE A 18 3.35 -56.95 -130.12
C ILE A 18 4.23 -58.18 -129.79
N PRO A 19 5.39 -58.03 -129.12
CA PRO A 19 6.15 -59.16 -128.58
C PRO A 19 5.56 -59.69 -127.26
N PRO A 20 5.78 -60.99 -126.92
CA PRO A 20 5.08 -61.66 -125.82
C PRO A 20 5.53 -61.20 -124.43
N ARG A 21 4.59 -61.24 -123.47
CA ARG A 21 4.80 -61.01 -122.02
C ARG A 21 5.86 -61.97 -121.47
N GLY A 22 7.05 -61.45 -121.22
CA GLY A 22 8.10 -62.12 -120.44
C GLY A 22 7.89 -61.92 -118.94
N SER A 23 7.76 -63.02 -118.21
CA SER A 23 7.83 -63.10 -116.75
C SER A 23 9.17 -62.56 -116.26
N ARG A 24 9.17 -61.42 -115.55
CA ARG A 24 10.36 -60.97 -114.82
C ARG A 24 10.54 -61.82 -113.57
N GLY A 25 11.45 -62.78 -113.64
CA GLY A 25 12.08 -63.36 -112.45
C GLY A 25 12.85 -62.27 -111.70
N PHE A 26 12.66 -62.20 -110.39
CA PHE A 26 13.46 -61.36 -109.50
C PHE A 26 14.88 -61.93 -109.41
N SER A 27 15.87 -61.18 -109.89
CA SER A 27 17.29 -61.53 -109.78
C SER A 27 17.83 -61.34 -108.33
N PRO A 28 18.73 -62.22 -107.82
CA PRO A 28 19.28 -62.14 -106.46
C PRO A 28 20.35 -61.04 -106.25
N ALA A 29 20.65 -60.24 -107.26
CA ALA A 29 21.68 -59.19 -107.21
C ALA A 29 21.26 -57.94 -106.40
N ASN A 30 19.99 -57.81 -106.03
CA ASN A 30 19.46 -56.67 -105.26
C ASN A 30 19.63 -56.82 -103.74
N PHE A 31 20.06 -57.99 -103.23
CA PHE A 31 20.21 -58.20 -101.78
C PHE A 31 21.50 -57.63 -101.19
N ALA A 32 22.60 -57.54 -101.96
CA ALA A 32 23.88 -57.03 -101.49
C ALA A 32 23.88 -55.50 -101.32
N SER A 33 23.27 -54.79 -102.27
CA SER A 33 23.05 -53.33 -102.21
C SER A 33 22.05 -52.96 -101.11
N VAL A 34 20.99 -53.75 -100.91
CA VAL A 34 20.05 -53.57 -99.79
C VAL A 34 20.73 -53.82 -98.44
N ARG A 35 21.61 -54.82 -98.30
CA ARG A 35 22.40 -55.03 -97.06
C ARG A 35 23.34 -53.87 -96.75
N GLY A 36 24.00 -53.28 -97.76
CA GLY A 36 24.83 -52.09 -97.59
C GLY A 36 24.02 -50.87 -97.14
N ILE A 37 22.84 -50.65 -97.74
CA ILE A 37 21.93 -49.57 -97.35
C ILE A 37 21.38 -49.79 -95.94
N VAL A 38 20.95 -51.01 -95.61
CA VAL A 38 20.45 -51.36 -94.27
C VAL A 38 21.56 -51.21 -93.21
N ALA A 39 22.80 -51.60 -93.51
CA ALA A 39 23.93 -51.41 -92.62
C ALA A 39 24.25 -49.91 -92.40
N LEU A 40 24.20 -49.09 -93.45
CA LEU A 40 24.38 -47.63 -93.34
C LEU A 40 23.27 -46.97 -92.53
N VAL A 41 22.02 -47.40 -92.71
CA VAL A 41 20.88 -46.91 -91.90
C VAL A 41 21.03 -47.33 -90.43
N LEU A 42 21.47 -48.55 -90.15
CA LEU A 42 21.75 -49.03 -88.79
C LEU A 42 22.89 -48.25 -88.13
N ILE A 43 23.99 -48.03 -88.85
CA ILE A 43 25.11 -47.22 -88.36
C ILE A 43 24.63 -45.78 -88.11
N GLY A 44 23.87 -45.19 -89.04
CA GLY A 44 23.27 -43.87 -88.87
C GLY A 44 22.35 -43.78 -87.66
N ALA A 45 21.52 -44.80 -87.41
CA ALA A 45 20.64 -44.87 -86.25
C ALA A 45 21.43 -45.01 -84.93
N ILE A 46 22.53 -45.77 -84.92
CA ILE A 46 23.42 -45.92 -83.75
C ILE A 46 24.15 -44.61 -83.48
N VAL A 47 24.70 -43.96 -84.51
CA VAL A 47 25.39 -42.66 -84.38
C VAL A 47 24.41 -41.59 -83.92
N TYR A 48 23.22 -41.55 -84.51
CA TYR A 48 22.16 -40.62 -84.08
C TYR A 48 21.70 -40.92 -82.65
N GLY A 49 21.51 -42.19 -82.29
CA GLY A 49 21.18 -42.61 -80.94
C GLY A 49 22.25 -42.23 -79.92
N GLY A 50 23.52 -42.40 -80.28
CA GLY A 50 24.67 -41.96 -79.48
C GLY A 50 24.74 -40.45 -79.34
N TYR A 51 24.56 -39.70 -80.42
CA TYR A 51 24.48 -38.24 -80.40
C TYR A 51 23.31 -37.75 -79.53
N PHE A 52 22.13 -38.35 -79.70
CA PHE A 52 20.93 -38.05 -78.93
C PHE A 52 21.14 -38.33 -77.43
N TRP A 53 21.81 -39.45 -77.10
CA TRP A 53 22.00 -39.87 -75.72
C TRP A 53 23.19 -39.20 -75.00
N PHE A 54 24.29 -38.93 -75.68
CA PHE A 54 25.52 -38.40 -75.07
C PHE A 54 25.73 -36.90 -75.31
N VAL A 55 25.26 -36.35 -76.44
CA VAL A 55 25.48 -34.93 -76.78
C VAL A 55 24.26 -34.07 -76.42
N ARG A 56 23.06 -34.51 -76.79
CA ARG A 56 21.82 -33.76 -76.49
C ARG A 56 21.35 -33.90 -75.05
N ARG A 57 21.66 -35.02 -74.39
CA ARG A 57 21.25 -35.25 -73.01
C ARG A 57 22.01 -34.32 -72.07
N ILE A 58 21.26 -33.58 -71.26
CA ILE A 58 21.77 -32.90 -70.08
C ILE A 58 20.95 -33.33 -68.87
N VAL A 59 21.65 -33.63 -67.77
CA VAL A 59 21.05 -34.03 -66.50
C VAL A 59 21.27 -32.89 -65.52
N VAL A 60 20.18 -32.41 -64.95
CA VAL A 60 20.18 -31.38 -63.91
C VAL A 60 19.88 -32.06 -62.59
N GLY A 61 20.80 -31.93 -61.62
CA GLY A 61 20.66 -32.52 -60.30
C GLY A 61 19.55 -31.87 -59.45
N PRO A 62 19.19 -32.47 -58.31
CA PRO A 62 18.09 -32.01 -57.45
C PRO A 62 18.29 -30.63 -56.80
N ASP A 63 19.53 -30.18 -56.62
CA ASP A 63 19.88 -28.85 -56.08
C ASP A 63 20.50 -27.95 -57.15
N GLU A 64 20.23 -28.26 -58.42
CA GLU A 64 20.76 -27.55 -59.56
C GLU A 64 19.62 -27.03 -60.45
N VAL A 65 19.92 -25.95 -61.15
CA VAL A 65 19.07 -25.41 -62.21
C VAL A 65 19.90 -25.29 -63.47
N LEU A 66 19.25 -25.44 -64.62
CA LEU A 66 19.88 -25.21 -65.91
C LEU A 66 19.51 -23.82 -66.41
N VAL A 67 20.54 -22.99 -66.61
CA VAL A 67 20.46 -21.71 -67.33
C VAL A 67 20.99 -21.92 -68.74
N LEU A 68 20.30 -21.31 -69.69
CA LEU A 68 20.62 -21.43 -71.10
C LEU A 68 21.00 -20.07 -71.67
N LEU A 69 22.08 -20.04 -72.46
CA LEU A 69 22.39 -18.92 -73.34
C LEU A 69 22.13 -19.37 -74.77
N ARG A 70 21.26 -18.68 -75.49
CA ARG A 70 20.95 -19.01 -76.89
C ARG A 70 22.00 -18.45 -77.84
N LYS A 71 22.47 -19.29 -78.77
CA LYS A 71 23.57 -19.00 -79.71
C LYS A 71 23.14 -18.91 -81.17
N ASP A 72 22.05 -19.60 -81.53
CA ASP A 72 21.66 -19.89 -82.91
C ASP A 72 20.64 -18.90 -83.50
N ALA A 73 20.30 -17.84 -82.77
CA ALA A 73 19.26 -16.92 -83.18
C ALA A 73 19.77 -15.91 -84.20
N SER A 74 18.90 -15.48 -85.12
CA SER A 74 19.29 -14.57 -86.21
C SER A 74 19.36 -13.10 -85.77
N LYS A 75 18.73 -12.75 -84.64
CA LYS A 75 18.66 -11.37 -84.12
C LYS A 75 19.43 -11.24 -82.81
N SER A 76 19.99 -10.06 -82.58
CA SER A 76 20.46 -9.64 -81.26
C SER A 76 19.33 -8.98 -80.48
N LEU A 77 19.41 -9.01 -79.15
CA LEU A 77 18.48 -8.29 -78.29
C LEU A 77 18.57 -6.76 -78.56
N PRO A 78 17.44 -6.04 -78.46
CA PRO A 78 17.43 -4.59 -78.66
C PRO A 78 18.18 -3.86 -77.53
N GLY A 79 19.00 -2.87 -77.90
CA GLY A 79 19.75 -2.03 -76.96
C GLY A 79 20.92 -2.74 -76.28
N ASN A 80 21.18 -2.42 -75.01
CA ASN A 80 22.23 -3.03 -74.19
C ASN A 80 21.69 -4.20 -73.32
N LYS A 81 20.64 -4.87 -73.79
CA LYS A 81 20.00 -5.98 -73.08
C LYS A 81 20.71 -7.29 -73.43
N ILE A 82 20.98 -8.11 -72.41
CA ILE A 82 21.66 -9.41 -72.54
C ILE A 82 20.77 -10.60 -72.18
N ILE A 83 19.61 -10.34 -71.56
CA ILE A 83 18.69 -11.36 -71.05
C ILE A 83 17.41 -11.34 -71.87
N VAL A 84 16.98 -12.53 -72.27
CA VAL A 84 15.70 -12.80 -72.91
C VAL A 84 14.67 -13.01 -71.80
N PRO A 85 13.66 -12.15 -71.67
CA PRO A 85 12.67 -12.23 -70.60
C PRO A 85 11.85 -13.52 -70.69
N ARG A 86 11.33 -13.98 -69.56
CA ARG A 86 10.53 -15.22 -69.48
C ARG A 86 9.32 -15.14 -70.41
N PRO A 87 9.04 -16.21 -71.19
CA PRO A 87 7.84 -16.25 -72.02
C PRO A 87 6.59 -16.21 -71.13
N PRO A 88 5.59 -15.37 -71.45
CA PRO A 88 4.29 -15.46 -70.81
C PRO A 88 3.60 -16.79 -71.19
N PRO A 89 2.54 -17.19 -70.47
CA PRO A 89 1.81 -18.44 -70.73
C PRO A 89 1.44 -18.61 -72.20
N SER A 90 1.63 -19.81 -72.75
CA SER A 90 1.48 -20.11 -74.18
C SER A 90 0.10 -19.75 -74.76
N ASP A 91 -0.93 -19.70 -73.93
CA ASP A 91 -2.32 -19.45 -74.33
C ASP A 91 -2.69 -17.94 -74.35
N SER A 92 -1.73 -17.06 -74.06
CA SER A 92 -1.97 -15.62 -73.97
C SER A 92 -1.62 -14.89 -75.27
N ALA A 93 -2.39 -13.87 -75.66
CA ALA A 93 -2.06 -12.99 -76.79
C ALA A 93 -0.66 -12.34 -76.65
N LYS A 94 -0.23 -12.12 -75.40
CA LYS A 94 1.11 -11.63 -75.06
C LYS A 94 2.23 -12.60 -75.44
N HIS A 95 1.94 -13.90 -75.57
CA HIS A 95 2.91 -14.91 -76.00
C HIS A 95 3.28 -14.75 -77.48
N ASP A 96 2.30 -14.45 -78.33
CA ASP A 96 2.55 -14.22 -79.76
C ASP A 96 3.37 -12.93 -79.99
N GLU A 97 3.12 -11.89 -79.20
CA GLU A 97 3.91 -10.65 -79.19
C GLU A 97 5.34 -10.92 -78.71
N TRP A 98 5.49 -11.60 -77.57
CA TRP A 98 6.79 -12.00 -77.04
C TRP A 98 7.58 -12.86 -78.04
N LYS A 99 6.93 -13.80 -78.72
CA LYS A 99 7.58 -14.68 -79.71
C LYS A 99 8.07 -13.91 -80.93
N LYS A 100 7.36 -12.86 -81.37
CA LYS A 100 7.80 -11.98 -82.46
C LYS A 100 9.02 -11.14 -82.07
N GLU A 101 9.05 -10.67 -80.83
CA GLU A 101 10.09 -9.77 -80.32
C GLU A 101 11.35 -10.52 -79.85
N TYR A 102 11.18 -11.56 -79.02
CA TYR A 102 12.24 -12.28 -78.30
C TYR A 102 12.45 -13.72 -78.78
N GLY A 103 11.50 -14.27 -79.54
CA GLY A 103 11.51 -15.69 -79.93
C GLY A 103 12.64 -16.09 -80.88
N ASP A 104 13.38 -15.13 -81.45
CA ASP A 104 14.57 -15.39 -82.29
C ASP A 104 15.76 -14.46 -81.94
N CYS A 105 15.89 -14.12 -80.65
CA CYS A 105 17.00 -13.31 -80.16
C CYS A 105 18.07 -14.15 -79.44
N ASN A 106 19.34 -13.78 -79.65
CA ASN A 106 20.48 -14.29 -78.89
C ASN A 106 20.53 -13.63 -77.50
N GLY A 107 20.84 -14.42 -76.48
CA GLY A 107 20.94 -13.93 -75.11
C GLY A 107 20.76 -15.02 -74.06
N ILE A 108 20.94 -14.64 -72.79
CA ILE A 108 20.72 -15.51 -71.64
C ILE A 108 19.22 -15.59 -71.38
N ILE A 109 18.66 -16.80 -71.31
CA ILE A 109 17.23 -16.98 -71.03
C ILE A 109 16.99 -16.76 -69.53
N GLU A 110 16.06 -15.86 -69.19
CA GLU A 110 15.69 -15.58 -67.80
C GLU A 110 15.14 -16.84 -67.10
N GLN A 111 14.29 -17.59 -67.81
CA GLN A 111 13.69 -18.82 -67.29
C GLN A 111 14.74 -19.90 -67.04
N VAL A 112 14.75 -20.39 -65.80
CA VAL A 112 15.53 -21.56 -65.42
C VAL A 112 14.77 -22.86 -65.71
N TYR A 113 15.51 -23.94 -65.91
CA TYR A 113 14.95 -25.28 -66.02
C TYR A 113 15.25 -26.08 -64.75
N LEU A 114 14.19 -26.67 -64.19
CA LEU A 114 14.20 -27.41 -62.94
C LEU A 114 14.97 -28.75 -63.05
N PRO A 115 15.22 -29.44 -61.92
CA PRO A 115 15.86 -30.76 -61.93
C PRO A 115 15.15 -31.74 -62.87
N GLY A 116 15.93 -32.38 -63.76
CA GLY A 116 15.37 -33.21 -64.82
C GLY A 116 16.39 -33.62 -65.87
N THR A 117 15.98 -34.51 -66.78
CA THR A 117 16.77 -34.86 -67.96
C THR A 117 16.17 -34.18 -69.18
N TYR A 118 16.97 -33.34 -69.84
CA TYR A 118 16.54 -32.61 -71.03
C TYR A 118 17.31 -33.10 -72.25
N PHE A 119 16.60 -33.24 -73.36
CA PHE A 119 17.16 -33.55 -74.69
C PHE A 119 16.93 -32.42 -75.72
N GLY A 120 16.08 -31.45 -75.37
CA GLY A 120 15.68 -30.35 -76.25
C GLY A 120 16.78 -29.30 -76.47
N PHE A 121 17.73 -29.18 -75.54
CA PHE A 121 18.76 -28.13 -75.56
C PHE A 121 20.07 -28.67 -76.14
N SER A 122 20.19 -28.61 -77.46
CA SER A 122 21.44 -28.97 -78.15
C SER A 122 22.57 -28.01 -77.76
N PRO A 123 23.81 -28.50 -77.52
CA PRO A 123 24.95 -27.61 -77.25
C PRO A 123 25.36 -26.70 -78.41
N TRP A 124 24.87 -27.00 -79.62
CA TRP A 124 25.06 -26.13 -80.79
C TRP A 124 24.12 -24.93 -80.78
N ASP A 125 22.91 -25.14 -80.26
CA ASP A 125 21.84 -24.13 -80.23
C ASP A 125 21.94 -23.27 -78.94
N TYR A 126 22.39 -23.90 -77.84
CA TYR A 126 22.48 -23.29 -76.52
C TYR A 126 23.82 -23.55 -75.82
N GLU A 127 24.38 -22.54 -75.16
CA GLU A 127 25.24 -22.78 -74.01
C GLU A 127 24.41 -23.28 -72.85
N ARG A 128 24.93 -24.28 -72.14
CA ARG A 128 24.24 -24.96 -71.05
C ARG A 128 25.06 -24.77 -69.80
N GLU A 129 24.50 -24.06 -68.85
CA GLU A 129 25.15 -23.80 -67.57
C GLU A 129 24.32 -24.42 -66.46
N VAL A 130 24.90 -25.36 -65.73
CA VAL A 130 24.26 -25.99 -64.57
C VAL A 130 24.74 -25.26 -63.34
N ILE A 131 23.81 -24.60 -62.65
CA ILE A 131 24.09 -23.73 -61.52
C ILE A 131 23.45 -24.31 -60.28
N ASN A 132 24.16 -24.24 -59.15
CA ASN A 132 23.62 -24.68 -57.86
C ASN A 132 22.64 -23.64 -57.28
N ILE A 133 21.50 -24.10 -56.76
CA ILE A 133 20.43 -23.26 -56.20
C ILE A 133 20.76 -22.60 -54.86
N SER A 134 21.94 -22.89 -54.27
CA SER A 134 22.33 -22.38 -52.95
C SER A 134 22.18 -20.85 -52.81
N HIS A 135 22.46 -20.11 -53.87
CA HIS A 135 22.38 -18.64 -53.86
C HIS A 135 20.94 -18.10 -53.91
N ALA A 136 19.97 -18.89 -54.39
CA ALA A 136 18.54 -18.56 -54.40
C ALA A 136 17.76 -19.38 -53.34
N THR A 137 18.47 -19.94 -52.38
CA THR A 137 17.91 -20.60 -51.20
C THR A 137 18.03 -19.63 -50.03
N VAL A 138 16.89 -19.28 -49.44
CA VAL A 138 16.83 -18.39 -48.27
C VAL A 138 16.84 -19.24 -47.00
N PRO A 139 17.88 -19.11 -46.14
CA PRO A 139 17.94 -19.78 -44.85
C PRO A 139 16.79 -19.42 -43.91
N THR A 140 16.54 -20.26 -42.90
CA THR A 140 15.43 -20.09 -41.93
C THR A 140 15.52 -18.80 -41.10
N ASP A 141 16.73 -18.30 -40.86
CA ASP A 141 17.04 -17.11 -40.06
C ASP A 141 17.19 -15.84 -40.90
N LYS A 142 17.04 -15.92 -42.23
CA LYS A 142 17.27 -14.82 -43.16
C LYS A 142 16.02 -14.51 -43.97
N VAL A 143 16.06 -13.36 -44.62
CA VAL A 143 15.09 -12.97 -45.62
C VAL A 143 15.80 -12.55 -46.90
N GLY A 144 15.28 -13.02 -48.04
CA GLY A 144 15.87 -12.77 -49.35
C GLY A 144 15.22 -11.56 -50.01
N ILE A 145 16.03 -10.60 -50.45
CA ILE A 145 15.59 -9.51 -51.31
C ILE A 145 16.12 -9.78 -52.71
N VAL A 146 15.23 -9.74 -53.70
CA VAL A 146 15.60 -9.96 -55.10
C VAL A 146 15.91 -8.64 -55.76
N ILE A 147 17.09 -8.54 -56.34
CA ILE A 147 17.52 -7.43 -57.19
C ILE A 147 17.56 -7.94 -58.62
N LYS A 148 16.69 -7.39 -59.47
CA LYS A 148 16.66 -7.70 -60.90
C LYS A 148 17.73 -6.89 -61.63
N ARG A 149 18.63 -7.54 -62.36
CA ARG A 149 19.80 -6.92 -63.01
C ARG A 149 19.55 -6.47 -64.46
N PHE A 150 18.41 -6.81 -65.04
CA PHE A 150 18.05 -6.53 -66.43
C PHE A 150 16.69 -5.84 -66.53
N GLY A 151 16.45 -5.16 -67.66
CA GLY A 151 15.24 -4.38 -67.87
C GLY A 151 15.52 -2.90 -68.14
N GLU A 152 14.44 -2.11 -68.19
CA GLU A 152 14.49 -0.65 -68.30
C GLU A 152 15.00 0.00 -67.00
N ASP A 153 15.55 1.20 -67.10
CA ASP A 153 15.97 1.97 -65.95
C ASP A 153 14.80 2.40 -65.04
N LEU A 154 15.07 2.53 -63.74
CA LEU A 154 14.11 3.08 -62.78
C LEU A 154 13.78 4.53 -63.16
N ASN A 155 12.52 4.91 -63.02
CA ASN A 155 12.11 6.30 -63.18
C ASN A 155 12.81 7.18 -62.13
N ASN A 156 13.00 8.46 -62.44
CA ASN A 156 13.66 9.38 -61.52
C ASN A 156 12.89 9.46 -60.17
N GLY A 157 13.58 9.19 -59.06
CA GLY A 157 13.00 9.13 -57.71
C GLY A 157 12.35 7.79 -57.34
N GLN A 158 12.28 6.82 -58.25
CA GLN A 158 11.78 5.48 -57.97
C GLN A 158 12.87 4.59 -57.37
N VAL A 159 12.55 3.89 -56.27
CA VAL A 159 13.53 3.04 -55.56
C VAL A 159 13.34 1.55 -55.86
N LEU A 160 12.09 1.10 -55.98
CA LEU A 160 11.74 -0.30 -56.28
C LEU A 160 11.36 -0.45 -57.75
N ALA A 161 11.79 -1.55 -58.37
CA ALA A 161 11.45 -1.88 -59.74
C ALA A 161 9.99 -2.36 -59.85
N ASP A 162 9.25 -1.80 -60.80
CA ASP A 162 7.90 -2.25 -61.14
C ASP A 162 7.99 -3.48 -62.08
N PRO A 163 7.52 -4.67 -61.65
CA PRO A 163 7.54 -5.87 -62.50
C PRO A 163 6.73 -5.73 -63.78
N SER A 164 5.73 -4.84 -63.82
CA SER A 164 4.86 -4.64 -64.99
C SER A 164 5.52 -3.83 -66.11
N GLN A 165 6.53 -3.02 -65.77
CA GLN A 165 7.26 -2.14 -66.70
C GLN A 165 8.62 -2.71 -67.11
N ASP A 166 8.89 -3.98 -66.78
CA ASP A 166 10.17 -4.64 -67.04
C ASP A 166 11.38 -3.83 -66.52
N GLN A 167 11.28 -3.18 -65.36
CA GLN A 167 12.37 -2.36 -64.82
C GLN A 167 13.46 -3.20 -64.14
N ARG A 168 14.71 -2.71 -64.14
CA ARG A 168 15.82 -3.25 -63.36
C ARG A 168 15.88 -2.59 -61.97
N GLY A 169 16.29 -3.33 -60.95
CA GLY A 169 16.40 -2.83 -59.57
C GLY A 169 15.84 -3.80 -58.52
N PRO A 170 15.78 -3.38 -57.24
CA PRO A 170 15.19 -4.17 -56.16
C PRO A 170 13.69 -4.39 -56.41
N LEU A 171 13.24 -5.65 -56.37
CA LEU A 171 11.83 -5.99 -56.50
C LEU A 171 11.08 -5.72 -55.18
N PRO A 172 9.77 -5.40 -55.23
CA PRO A 172 8.96 -5.21 -54.02
C PRO A 172 8.73 -6.51 -53.24
N LEU A 173 8.84 -7.67 -53.90
CA LEU A 173 8.66 -8.98 -53.27
C LEU A 173 9.78 -9.29 -52.27
N VAL A 174 9.39 -9.87 -51.14
CA VAL A 174 10.28 -10.41 -50.11
C VAL A 174 10.22 -11.93 -50.12
N LEU A 175 11.37 -12.59 -50.25
CA LEU A 175 11.49 -14.05 -50.19
C LEU A 175 11.57 -14.51 -48.74
N LYS A 176 10.61 -15.35 -48.34
CA LYS A 176 10.60 -16.03 -47.04
C LYS A 176 11.63 -17.17 -47.04
N PRO A 177 11.94 -17.81 -45.91
CA PRO A 177 12.77 -19.01 -45.92
C PRO A 177 12.22 -20.09 -46.84
N GLY A 178 13.07 -20.59 -47.73
CA GLY A 178 12.64 -21.50 -48.79
C GLY A 178 13.62 -21.56 -49.96
N ARG A 179 13.31 -22.41 -50.93
CA ARG A 179 14.06 -22.55 -52.18
C ARG A 179 13.30 -21.84 -53.29
N TYR A 180 13.98 -20.98 -54.05
CA TYR A 180 13.36 -20.21 -55.14
C TYR A 180 14.13 -20.40 -56.44
N PRO A 181 13.93 -21.53 -57.15
CA PRO A 181 14.60 -21.80 -58.41
C PRO A 181 14.43 -20.67 -59.43
N GLU A 182 13.28 -20.00 -59.43
CA GLU A 182 12.95 -18.92 -60.36
C GLU A 182 13.92 -17.72 -60.31
N TYR A 183 14.61 -17.52 -59.19
CA TYR A 183 15.60 -16.45 -58.99
C TYR A 183 17.04 -16.98 -58.98
N ALA A 184 17.25 -18.24 -59.39
CA ALA A 184 18.56 -18.90 -59.38
C ALA A 184 19.43 -18.58 -60.60
N ASN A 185 19.00 -17.69 -61.49
CA ASN A 185 19.81 -17.20 -62.58
C ASN A 185 20.61 -15.96 -62.12
N TYR A 186 21.89 -16.14 -61.78
CA TYR A 186 22.76 -15.07 -61.26
C TYR A 186 23.02 -13.92 -62.24
N HIS A 187 22.81 -14.14 -63.54
CA HIS A 187 22.87 -13.09 -64.54
C HIS A 187 21.64 -12.18 -64.47
N ALA A 188 20.48 -12.76 -64.20
CA ALA A 188 19.19 -12.06 -64.19
C ALA A 188 18.84 -11.47 -62.81
N TYR A 189 19.15 -12.20 -61.74
CA TYR A 189 18.77 -11.86 -60.38
C TYR A 189 19.94 -11.97 -59.43
N GLU A 190 19.93 -11.12 -58.41
CA GLU A 190 20.78 -11.21 -57.23
C GLU A 190 19.88 -11.31 -56.00
N VAL A 191 20.04 -12.37 -55.23
CA VAL A 191 19.31 -12.56 -53.97
C VAL A 191 20.20 -12.10 -52.84
N LYS A 192 19.88 -10.94 -52.25
CA LYS A 192 20.57 -10.40 -51.09
C LYS A 192 19.90 -10.91 -49.82
N LEU A 193 20.64 -11.69 -49.04
CA LEU A 193 20.20 -12.18 -47.74
C LEU A 193 20.42 -11.11 -46.67
N ILE A 194 19.37 -10.77 -45.93
CA ILE A 194 19.43 -9.83 -44.81
C ILE A 194 18.82 -10.46 -43.56
N ASP A 195 19.13 -9.89 -42.41
CA ASP A 195 18.51 -10.28 -41.16
C ASP A 195 17.06 -9.75 -41.08
N PRO A 196 16.10 -10.59 -40.69
CA PRO A 196 14.75 -10.17 -40.42
C PRO A 196 14.71 -9.26 -39.19
N ILE A 197 13.70 -8.40 -39.11
CA ILE A 197 13.54 -7.49 -37.99
C ILE A 197 12.71 -8.17 -36.90
N VAL A 198 13.27 -8.19 -35.69
CA VAL A 198 12.60 -8.70 -34.49
C VAL A 198 12.25 -7.53 -33.59
N ILE A 199 10.96 -7.30 -33.38
CA ILE A 199 10.46 -6.31 -32.42
C ILE A 199 10.14 -7.07 -31.13
N ASN A 200 10.97 -6.89 -30.12
CA ASN A 200 10.83 -7.57 -28.83
C ASN A 200 9.58 -7.09 -28.07
N PRO A 201 9.05 -7.89 -27.12
CA PRO A 201 8.01 -7.43 -26.21
C PRO A 201 8.44 -6.16 -25.46
N GLY A 202 7.53 -5.18 -25.35
CA GLY A 202 7.84 -3.86 -24.78
C GLY A 202 8.53 -2.90 -25.75
N TYR A 203 8.69 -3.28 -27.02
CA TYR A 203 9.17 -2.41 -28.10
C TYR A 203 8.05 -2.14 -29.11
N ARG A 204 8.19 -1.02 -29.83
CA ARG A 204 7.37 -0.66 -30.99
C ARG A 204 8.29 -0.32 -32.15
N GLY A 205 7.92 -0.75 -33.35
CA GLY A 205 8.69 -0.48 -34.57
C GLY A 205 8.27 0.85 -35.18
N VAL A 206 9.17 1.84 -35.19
CA VAL A 206 8.95 3.08 -35.96
C VAL A 206 9.21 2.79 -37.44
N VAL A 207 8.22 3.03 -38.29
CA VAL A 207 8.28 2.71 -39.72
C VAL A 207 8.66 3.96 -40.51
N THR A 208 9.71 3.86 -41.32
CA THR A 208 10.08 4.88 -42.31
C THR A 208 10.03 4.25 -43.70
N VAL A 209 9.08 4.69 -44.52
CA VAL A 209 8.92 4.24 -45.91
C VAL A 209 9.88 5.01 -46.79
N MET A 210 10.68 4.30 -47.59
CA MET A 210 11.66 4.86 -48.52
C MET A 210 11.19 4.80 -49.96
N ALA A 211 10.35 3.81 -50.32
CA ALA A 211 9.82 3.61 -51.66
C ALA A 211 8.31 3.83 -51.72
N GLY A 212 7.85 4.99 -51.23
CA GLY A 212 6.43 5.36 -51.22
C GLY A 212 6.09 6.39 -52.30
N THR A 213 4.82 6.80 -52.33
CA THR A 213 4.40 7.96 -53.13
C THR A 213 4.93 9.25 -52.50
N THR A 214 5.15 10.28 -53.33
CA THR A 214 5.51 11.61 -52.82
C THR A 214 4.45 12.11 -51.83
N PRO A 215 4.84 12.60 -50.64
CA PRO A 215 3.90 13.10 -49.65
C PRO A 215 3.00 14.22 -50.19
N ARG A 216 1.70 14.14 -49.90
CA ARG A 216 0.75 15.20 -50.27
C ARG A 216 1.03 16.51 -49.55
N GLU A 217 1.47 16.42 -48.31
CA GLU A 217 1.79 17.57 -47.44
C GLU A 217 3.29 17.56 -47.12
N PRO A 218 4.13 18.23 -47.94
CA PRO A 218 5.56 18.29 -47.70
C PRO A 218 5.88 19.08 -46.42
N ASN A 219 7.04 18.82 -45.83
CA ASN A 219 7.56 19.47 -44.61
C ASN A 219 6.84 19.14 -43.28
N GLN A 220 6.14 18.02 -43.21
CA GLN A 220 5.68 17.47 -41.94
C GLN A 220 6.66 16.43 -41.39
N TYR A 221 6.70 16.28 -40.06
CA TYR A 221 7.49 15.22 -39.41
C TYR A 221 6.97 13.82 -39.73
N LEU A 222 5.65 13.67 -39.85
CA LEU A 222 4.98 12.40 -40.09
C LEU A 222 4.13 12.48 -41.36
N VAL A 223 4.17 11.43 -42.17
CA VAL A 223 3.43 11.33 -43.44
C VAL A 223 2.27 10.35 -43.33
N SER A 224 1.39 10.34 -44.33
CA SER A 224 0.28 9.39 -44.39
C SER A 224 0.75 7.99 -44.79
N ASP A 225 -0.08 6.99 -44.52
CA ASP A 225 0.26 5.60 -44.78
C ASP A 225 0.62 5.36 -46.26
N GLY A 226 1.83 4.84 -46.50
CA GLY A 226 2.35 4.53 -47.84
C GLY A 226 3.08 5.69 -48.55
N GLU A 227 3.07 6.90 -47.97
CA GLU A 227 3.88 8.01 -48.46
C GLU A 227 5.34 7.87 -48.01
N THR A 228 6.28 8.40 -48.79
CA THR A 228 7.71 8.39 -48.44
C THR A 228 7.98 9.25 -47.20
N GLY A 229 8.50 8.64 -46.14
CA GLY A 229 8.77 9.29 -44.85
C GLY A 229 8.40 8.44 -43.65
N THR A 230 8.55 9.01 -42.45
CA THR A 230 8.18 8.33 -41.20
C THR A 230 6.65 8.30 -41.04
N GLN A 231 6.12 7.11 -40.83
CA GLN A 231 4.69 6.86 -40.77
C GLN A 231 4.12 7.25 -39.40
N ARG A 232 2.82 7.56 -39.36
CA ARG A 232 2.10 7.83 -38.10
C ARG A 232 1.85 6.55 -37.29
N GLN A 233 1.69 5.42 -37.97
CA GLN A 233 1.47 4.13 -37.32
C GLN A 233 2.79 3.44 -36.99
N THR A 234 2.84 2.81 -35.82
CA THR A 234 3.96 1.94 -35.42
C THR A 234 3.59 0.48 -35.64
N GLU A 235 4.61 -0.35 -35.85
CA GLU A 235 4.44 -1.79 -35.92
C GLU A 235 4.47 -2.40 -34.50
N PRO A 236 3.54 -3.31 -34.17
CA PRO A 236 3.53 -3.97 -32.88
C PRO A 236 4.65 -5.01 -32.77
N GLU A 237 4.82 -5.60 -31.59
CA GLU A 237 5.81 -6.64 -31.35
C GLU A 237 5.65 -7.84 -32.30
N GLY A 238 6.77 -8.51 -32.54
CA GLY A 238 6.82 -9.72 -33.34
C GLY A 238 7.90 -9.71 -34.42
N PHE A 239 7.93 -10.83 -35.13
CA PHE A 239 8.88 -11.09 -36.19
C PHE A 239 8.33 -10.58 -37.52
N ARG A 240 9.16 -9.88 -38.32
CA ARG A 240 8.74 -9.29 -39.59
C ARG A 240 9.78 -9.53 -40.68
N TYR A 241 9.31 -10.03 -41.82
CA TYR A 241 10.04 -10.02 -43.07
C TYR A 241 9.73 -8.70 -43.79
N ILE A 242 10.74 -7.88 -44.02
CA ILE A 242 10.59 -6.58 -44.68
C ILE A 242 11.62 -6.40 -45.78
N ASN A 243 11.26 -5.61 -46.79
CA ASN A 243 12.19 -5.17 -47.80
C ASN A 243 12.88 -3.87 -47.33
N VAL A 244 14.20 -3.92 -47.11
CA VAL A 244 14.97 -2.76 -46.64
C VAL A 244 15.09 -1.63 -47.67
N TYR A 245 14.72 -1.88 -48.93
CA TYR A 245 14.61 -0.81 -49.94
C TYR A 245 13.22 -0.18 -49.94
N GLU A 246 12.20 -0.87 -49.43
CA GLU A 246 10.82 -0.37 -49.34
C GLU A 246 10.60 0.45 -48.07
N ARG A 247 10.92 -0.13 -46.91
CA ARG A 247 10.69 0.47 -45.60
C ARG A 247 11.74 0.02 -44.59
N ARG A 248 12.09 0.91 -43.67
CA ARG A 248 12.93 0.65 -42.51
C ARG A 248 12.05 0.61 -41.27
N ILE A 249 12.26 -0.39 -40.42
CA ILE A 249 11.61 -0.46 -39.10
C ILE A 249 12.70 -0.34 -38.04
N THR A 250 12.64 0.71 -37.24
CA THR A 250 13.54 0.89 -36.10
C THR A 250 12.81 0.47 -34.83
N PRO A 251 13.20 -0.63 -34.17
CA PRO A 251 12.60 -1.03 -32.89
C PRO A 251 13.04 -0.06 -31.79
N VAL A 252 12.07 0.53 -31.08
CA VAL A 252 12.31 1.44 -29.96
C VAL A 252 11.58 0.92 -28.73
N SER A 253 12.27 0.94 -27.58
CA SER A 253 11.66 0.53 -26.30
C SER A 253 10.62 1.56 -25.86
N ILE A 254 9.44 1.08 -25.47
CA ILE A 254 8.40 1.88 -24.81
C ILE A 254 8.28 1.51 -23.32
N GLN A 255 9.19 0.67 -22.81
CA GLN A 255 9.24 0.30 -21.40
C GLN A 255 9.64 1.50 -20.55
N SER A 256 9.30 1.45 -19.25
CA SER A 256 9.72 2.50 -18.32
C SER A 256 11.24 2.59 -18.24
N GLN A 257 11.72 3.82 -18.34
CA GLN A 257 13.12 4.21 -18.20
C GLN A 257 13.27 5.01 -16.92
N ARG A 258 14.42 4.86 -16.26
CA ARG A 258 14.73 5.59 -15.04
C ARG A 258 15.93 6.49 -15.28
N PHE A 259 15.67 7.78 -15.30
CA PHE A 259 16.71 8.80 -15.40
C PHE A 259 17.10 9.30 -14.01
N SER A 260 18.38 9.16 -13.64
CA SER A 260 18.91 9.57 -12.34
C SER A 260 19.60 10.92 -12.43
N MET A 261 19.12 11.90 -11.65
CA MET A 261 19.68 13.25 -11.56
C MET A 261 20.48 13.35 -10.26
N ALA A 262 21.72 12.85 -10.28
CA ALA A 262 22.58 12.79 -9.09
C ALA A 262 24.04 13.17 -9.44
N GLY A 263 24.84 13.51 -8.43
CA GLY A 263 26.25 13.82 -8.64
C GLY A 263 26.44 15.09 -9.48
N ALA A 264 27.00 14.96 -10.68
CA ALA A 264 27.22 16.06 -11.62
C ALA A 264 25.91 16.58 -12.24
N ASP A 265 24.92 15.70 -12.41
CA ASP A 265 23.61 16.03 -13.00
C ASP A 265 22.58 16.44 -11.94
N ALA A 266 23.01 16.56 -10.68
CA ALA A 266 22.17 17.08 -9.62
C ALA A 266 21.64 18.47 -9.98
N ILE A 267 20.36 18.69 -9.74
CA ILE A 267 19.71 19.94 -10.10
C ILE A 267 20.00 20.98 -9.03
N GLN A 268 20.35 22.19 -9.45
CA GLN A 268 20.57 23.33 -8.56
C GLN A 268 19.56 24.42 -8.87
N PHE A 269 18.93 24.98 -7.84
CA PHE A 269 18.00 26.08 -7.98
C PHE A 269 17.98 26.99 -6.75
N PRO A 270 17.67 28.29 -6.91
CA PRO A 270 17.47 29.20 -5.79
C PRO A 270 16.12 28.96 -5.09
N SER A 271 16.12 28.97 -3.77
CA SER A 271 14.92 29.06 -2.93
C SER A 271 14.33 30.48 -2.90
N ALA A 272 13.17 30.65 -2.27
CA ALA A 272 12.50 31.96 -2.10
C ALA A 272 13.37 33.01 -1.39
N ASP A 273 14.23 32.57 -0.48
CA ASP A 273 15.21 33.36 0.28
C ASP A 273 16.59 33.44 -0.40
N SER A 274 16.67 33.09 -1.70
CA SER A 274 17.87 33.19 -2.54
C SER A 274 19.03 32.27 -2.18
N PHE A 275 18.78 31.17 -1.47
CA PHE A 275 19.80 30.15 -1.20
C PHE A 275 19.84 29.10 -2.30
N ASN A 276 21.04 28.69 -2.68
CA ASN A 276 21.22 27.68 -3.72
C ASN A 276 20.97 26.28 -3.14
N ILE A 277 19.86 25.66 -3.51
CA ILE A 277 19.48 24.32 -3.09
C ILE A 277 19.97 23.32 -4.14
N LYS A 278 20.70 22.29 -3.68
CA LYS A 278 21.07 21.15 -4.52
C LYS A 278 20.06 20.02 -4.28
N MET A 279 19.48 19.51 -5.35
CA MET A 279 18.48 18.44 -5.33
C MET A 279 18.98 17.24 -6.13
N GLU A 280 18.89 16.07 -5.52
CA GLU A 280 19.14 14.78 -6.17
C GLU A 280 17.87 13.95 -6.19
N GLY A 281 17.64 13.26 -7.30
CA GLY A 281 16.42 12.50 -7.49
C GLY A 281 16.46 11.65 -8.74
N PHE A 282 15.34 11.04 -9.07
CA PHE A 282 15.18 10.33 -10.33
C PHE A 282 13.77 10.50 -10.87
N VAL A 283 13.65 10.41 -12.18
CA VAL A 283 12.38 10.43 -12.89
C VAL A 283 12.24 9.09 -13.59
N GLU A 284 11.15 8.38 -13.28
CA GLU A 284 10.72 7.21 -14.02
C GLU A 284 9.66 7.62 -15.06
N TRP A 285 9.91 7.31 -16.32
CA TRP A 285 9.12 7.78 -17.44
C TRP A 285 9.01 6.72 -18.54
N SER A 286 7.96 6.78 -19.35
CA SER A 286 7.74 5.92 -20.52
C SER A 286 7.25 6.72 -21.70
N ILE A 287 7.43 6.18 -22.91
CA ILE A 287 6.96 6.81 -24.14
C ILE A 287 5.49 6.42 -24.37
N ILE A 288 4.64 7.40 -24.66
CA ILE A 288 3.27 7.15 -25.10
C ILE A 288 3.33 6.53 -26.52
N PRO A 289 2.87 5.28 -26.73
CA PRO A 289 3.08 4.55 -27.98
C PRO A 289 2.58 5.27 -29.24
N GLU A 290 1.48 6.02 -29.13
CA GLU A 290 0.87 6.78 -30.23
C GLU A 290 1.70 7.99 -30.65
N LYS A 291 2.56 8.50 -29.75
CA LYS A 291 3.42 9.66 -30.00
C LYS A 291 4.85 9.27 -30.36
N LEU A 292 5.20 8.00 -30.23
CA LEU A 292 6.55 7.49 -30.50
C LEU A 292 7.11 7.90 -31.87
N PRO A 293 6.38 7.80 -33.01
CA PRO A 293 6.94 8.21 -34.30
C PRO A 293 7.33 9.68 -34.34
N LEU A 294 6.51 10.55 -33.72
CA LEU A 294 6.78 11.98 -33.68
C LEU A 294 8.05 12.27 -32.88
N LEU A 295 8.15 11.67 -31.68
CA LEU A 295 9.31 11.81 -30.81
C LEU A 295 10.59 11.29 -31.49
N TYR A 296 10.49 10.16 -32.21
CA TYR A 296 11.61 9.59 -32.93
C TYR A 296 12.16 10.56 -33.99
N VAL A 297 11.31 11.19 -34.81
CA VAL A 297 11.79 12.13 -35.83
C VAL A 297 12.31 13.42 -35.21
N GLN A 298 11.71 13.89 -34.12
CA GLN A 298 12.08 15.17 -33.50
C GLN A 298 13.39 15.10 -32.70
N TYR A 299 13.64 13.99 -32.00
CA TYR A 299 14.72 13.90 -31.01
C TYR A 299 15.76 12.83 -31.32
N SER A 300 15.47 11.85 -32.17
CA SER A 300 16.44 10.78 -32.42
C SER A 300 17.62 11.26 -33.27
N GLU A 301 18.82 11.02 -32.76
CA GLU A 301 20.07 11.27 -33.47
C GLU A 301 20.94 10.02 -33.39
N GLY A 302 21.59 9.65 -34.50
CA GLY A 302 22.47 8.46 -34.54
C GLY A 302 21.80 7.12 -34.22
N GLY A 303 20.46 7.05 -34.16
CA GLY A 303 19.71 5.84 -33.80
C GLY A 303 19.46 5.66 -32.30
N SER A 304 19.89 6.61 -31.45
CA SER A 304 19.48 6.68 -30.04
C SER A 304 18.29 7.64 -29.93
N LEU A 305 17.27 7.27 -29.15
CA LEU A 305 16.14 8.15 -28.82
C LEU A 305 16.10 8.43 -27.31
N ILE A 306 16.24 7.39 -26.50
CA ILE A 306 16.08 7.47 -25.04
C ILE A 306 17.04 8.50 -24.42
N GLU A 307 18.32 8.41 -24.74
CA GLU A 307 19.35 9.34 -24.25
C GLU A 307 19.04 10.80 -24.61
N PHE A 308 18.60 11.04 -25.84
CA PHE A 308 18.25 12.38 -26.30
C PHE A 308 16.96 12.90 -25.68
N LEU A 309 15.98 12.05 -25.36
CA LEU A 309 14.80 12.47 -24.60
C LEU A 309 15.20 12.85 -23.17
N GLU A 310 16.13 12.13 -22.55
CA GLU A 310 16.65 12.48 -21.23
C GLU A 310 17.35 13.84 -21.24
N GLU A 311 18.27 14.05 -22.18
CA GLU A 311 19.08 15.28 -22.27
C GLU A 311 18.28 16.50 -22.75
N LYS A 312 17.41 16.33 -23.75
CA LYS A 312 16.72 17.45 -24.43
C LYS A 312 15.31 17.72 -23.90
N VAL A 313 14.70 16.79 -23.17
CA VAL A 313 13.32 16.95 -22.65
C VAL A 313 13.26 16.78 -21.14
N ILE A 314 13.58 15.60 -20.60
CA ILE A 314 13.39 15.28 -19.18
C ILE A 314 14.24 16.17 -18.28
N LEU A 315 15.55 16.26 -18.54
CA LEU A 315 16.48 17.03 -17.71
C LEU A 315 16.19 18.55 -17.77
N PRO A 316 15.97 19.17 -18.93
CA PRO A 316 15.59 20.59 -19.02
C PRO A 316 14.28 20.91 -18.31
N TYR A 317 13.24 20.07 -18.48
CA TYR A 317 11.97 20.27 -17.78
C TYR A 317 12.11 20.07 -16.28
N SER A 318 12.85 19.04 -15.87
CA SER A 318 13.14 18.80 -14.45
C SER A 318 13.86 20.00 -13.82
N ARG A 319 14.89 20.55 -14.49
CA ARG A 319 15.59 21.78 -14.04
C ARG A 319 14.64 22.99 -13.96
N SER A 320 13.83 23.20 -14.99
CA SER A 320 12.90 24.32 -15.06
C SER A 320 11.83 24.27 -13.96
N PHE A 321 11.18 23.12 -13.79
CA PHE A 321 10.13 22.96 -12.78
C PHE A 321 10.69 22.89 -11.36
N SER A 322 11.87 22.31 -11.15
CA SER A 322 12.55 22.39 -9.87
C SER A 322 12.81 23.85 -9.47
N ARG A 323 13.23 24.69 -10.41
CA ARG A 323 13.42 26.12 -10.16
C ARG A 323 12.12 26.86 -9.90
N LEU A 324 11.08 26.60 -10.70
CA LEU A 324 9.78 27.29 -10.59
C LEU A 324 9.03 26.93 -9.31
N VAL A 325 9.01 25.65 -8.96
CA VAL A 325 8.39 25.16 -7.72
C VAL A 325 9.29 25.53 -6.54
N GLY A 326 10.61 25.35 -6.68
CA GLY A 326 11.57 25.58 -5.62
C GLY A 326 11.65 27.03 -5.14
N SER A 327 11.45 28.00 -6.03
CA SER A 327 11.41 29.42 -5.67
C SER A 327 10.20 29.83 -4.81
N GLN A 328 9.23 28.94 -4.60
CA GLN A 328 8.06 29.19 -3.75
C GLN A 328 8.31 28.80 -2.29
N TYR A 329 9.36 28.02 -2.03
CA TYR A 329 9.70 27.47 -0.72
C TYR A 329 10.98 28.12 -0.17
N THR A 330 11.07 28.30 1.14
CA THR A 330 12.29 28.80 1.80
C THR A 330 13.30 27.68 2.00
N ALA A 331 14.59 28.00 2.20
CA ALA A 331 15.61 26.99 2.47
C ALA A 331 15.29 26.13 3.71
N ARG A 332 14.62 26.71 4.71
CA ARG A 332 14.14 26.01 5.91
C ARG A 332 13.09 24.95 5.59
N ASP A 333 12.21 25.22 4.63
CA ASP A 333 11.14 24.29 4.25
C ASP A 333 11.69 23.00 3.64
N PHE A 334 12.84 23.09 2.96
CA PHE A 334 13.56 21.93 2.44
C PHE A 334 14.29 21.10 3.51
N ILE A 335 14.22 21.45 4.79
CA ILE A 335 14.73 20.64 5.90
C ILE A 335 13.58 19.89 6.57
N ALA A 336 12.40 20.52 6.66
CA ALA A 336 11.21 19.94 7.27
C ALA A 336 10.58 18.86 6.37
N GLY A 337 10.37 17.65 6.92
CA GLY A 337 9.91 16.48 6.15
C GLY A 337 8.57 16.68 5.44
N ASP A 338 7.60 17.35 6.07
CA ASP A 338 6.25 17.53 5.50
C ASP A 338 6.24 18.41 4.25
N THR A 339 7.07 19.46 4.22
CA THR A 339 7.13 20.39 3.09
C THR A 339 7.90 19.80 1.91
N LYS A 340 8.88 18.91 2.16
CA LYS A 340 9.54 18.13 1.10
C LYS A 340 8.55 17.29 0.29
N LEU A 341 7.58 16.67 0.96
CA LEU A 341 6.55 15.87 0.30
C LEU A 341 5.64 16.72 -0.59
N LYS A 342 5.26 17.92 -0.13
CA LYS A 342 4.48 18.87 -0.94
C LYS A 342 5.26 19.34 -2.17
N PHE A 343 6.52 19.73 -1.97
CA PHE A 343 7.42 20.11 -3.06
C PHE A 343 7.55 18.99 -4.10
N GLN A 344 7.74 17.74 -3.67
CA GLN A 344 7.83 16.59 -4.58
C GLN A 344 6.53 16.40 -5.38
N ALA A 345 5.37 16.50 -4.73
CA ALA A 345 4.07 16.38 -5.40
C ALA A 345 3.86 17.48 -6.44
N ASP A 346 4.15 18.74 -6.09
CA ASP A 346 4.02 19.88 -7.00
C ASP A 346 4.98 19.76 -8.21
N PHE A 347 6.23 19.36 -7.93
CA PHE A 347 7.24 19.10 -8.95
C PHE A 347 6.82 17.98 -9.91
N GLU A 348 6.38 16.83 -9.37
CA GLU A 348 5.92 15.70 -10.15
C GLU A 348 4.72 16.08 -11.01
N GLN A 349 3.74 16.78 -10.44
CA GLN A 349 2.55 17.21 -11.18
C GLN A 349 2.93 18.10 -12.36
N LYS A 350 3.78 19.13 -12.15
CA LYS A 350 4.21 20.02 -13.23
C LYS A 350 5.01 19.32 -14.31
N LEU A 351 5.90 18.40 -13.91
CA LEU A 351 6.69 17.61 -14.84
C LEU A 351 5.77 16.71 -15.68
N ARG A 352 4.82 16.02 -15.05
CA ARG A 352 3.83 15.16 -15.70
C ARG A 352 3.00 15.94 -16.74
N GLU A 353 2.40 17.06 -16.34
CA GLU A 353 1.58 17.92 -17.23
C GLU A 353 2.34 18.41 -18.47
N ALA A 354 3.63 18.69 -18.35
CA ALA A 354 4.45 19.21 -19.44
C ALA A 354 4.98 18.11 -20.36
N CYS A 355 5.46 17.00 -19.79
CA CYS A 355 5.97 15.85 -20.53
C CYS A 355 4.86 15.13 -21.31
N GLU A 356 3.65 15.04 -20.74
CA GLU A 356 2.50 14.40 -21.40
C GLU A 356 2.16 15.09 -22.73
N LYS A 357 2.26 16.42 -22.78
CA LYS A 357 2.05 17.21 -24.01
C LYS A 357 3.08 16.90 -25.10
N GLN A 358 4.29 16.50 -24.71
CA GLN A 358 5.32 16.07 -25.64
C GLN A 358 5.16 14.60 -26.07
N GLY A 359 4.29 13.84 -25.41
CA GLY A 359 4.11 12.41 -25.67
C GLY A 359 4.92 11.49 -24.75
N ILE A 360 5.36 12.00 -23.59
CA ILE A 360 6.08 11.25 -22.57
C ILE A 360 5.22 11.16 -21.32
N GLU A 361 5.01 9.95 -20.83
CA GLU A 361 4.31 9.70 -19.58
C GLU A 361 5.32 9.64 -18.43
N ILE A 362 5.10 10.45 -17.39
CA ILE A 362 5.89 10.39 -16.16
C ILE A 362 5.18 9.42 -15.22
N LEU A 363 5.78 8.28 -14.90
CA LEU A 363 5.23 7.36 -13.91
C LEU A 363 5.43 7.91 -12.51
N GLN A 364 6.66 8.36 -12.22
CA GLN A 364 7.04 8.86 -10.91
C GLN A 364 8.21 9.83 -10.99
N ALA A 365 8.22 10.88 -10.16
CA ALA A 365 9.37 11.75 -9.98
C ALA A 365 9.70 11.85 -8.49
N LEU A 366 10.80 11.22 -8.07
CA LEU A 366 11.19 11.15 -6.67
C LEU A 366 12.38 12.04 -6.37
N VAL A 367 12.25 12.81 -5.30
CA VAL A 367 13.33 13.63 -4.74
C VAL A 367 13.97 12.84 -3.62
N ARG A 368 15.21 12.39 -3.82
CA ARG A 368 15.93 11.56 -2.86
C ARG A 368 16.55 12.40 -1.76
N ASP A 369 17.29 13.43 -2.15
CA ASP A 369 17.99 14.29 -1.21
C ASP A 369 17.90 15.75 -1.64
N ILE A 370 17.80 16.61 -0.64
CA ILE A 370 17.79 18.05 -0.80
C ILE A 370 18.81 18.61 0.18
N VAL A 371 19.87 19.17 -0.36
CA VAL A 371 21.01 19.68 0.39
C VAL A 371 21.00 21.21 0.28
N PRO A 372 20.58 21.92 1.35
CA PRO A 372 20.81 23.35 1.48
C PRO A 372 22.30 23.66 1.69
N PRO A 373 22.76 24.91 1.46
CA PRO A 373 24.14 25.32 1.74
C PRO A 373 24.52 25.13 3.21
N ASP A 374 25.79 24.76 3.46
CA ASP A 374 26.30 24.45 4.81
C ASP A 374 26.26 25.67 5.76
N ASP A 375 26.38 26.89 5.23
CA ASP A 375 26.37 28.15 5.99
C ASP A 375 25.11 28.36 6.84
N ILE A 376 24.02 27.68 6.50
CA ILE A 376 22.69 27.88 7.10
C ILE A 376 22.20 26.62 7.78
N LYS A 377 22.65 25.47 7.30
CA LYS A 377 22.35 24.17 7.88
C LYS A 377 22.70 24.17 9.38
N ASN A 378 23.88 24.66 9.75
CA ASN A 378 24.33 24.66 11.14
C ASN A 378 23.50 25.61 12.02
N PRO A 379 23.33 26.92 11.70
CA PRO A 379 22.49 27.80 12.50
C PRO A 379 21.02 27.39 12.60
N ILE A 380 20.43 26.81 11.55
CA ILE A 380 19.03 26.34 11.61
C ILE A 380 18.92 25.10 12.51
N ASN A 381 19.84 24.14 12.36
CA ASN A 381 19.86 22.95 13.22
C ASN A 381 20.07 23.34 14.69
N GLU A 382 21.01 24.26 14.97
CA GLU A 382 21.22 24.80 16.31
C GLU A 382 19.98 25.49 16.87
N ARG A 383 19.27 26.29 16.06
CA ARG A 383 18.01 26.94 16.47
C ARG A 383 16.90 25.93 16.75
N GLU A 384 16.76 24.86 15.95
CA GLU A 384 15.76 23.82 16.21
C GLU A 384 16.11 22.96 17.43
N ILE A 385 17.40 22.64 17.64
CA ILE A 385 17.87 22.00 18.87
C ILE A 385 17.59 22.91 20.07
N ALA A 386 17.86 24.20 19.98
CA ALA A 386 17.58 25.17 21.04
C ALA A 386 16.07 25.26 21.35
N LYS A 387 15.20 25.25 20.34
CA LYS A 387 13.74 25.19 20.55
C LYS A 387 13.30 23.90 21.24
N GLN A 388 13.85 22.75 20.84
CA GLN A 388 13.58 21.49 21.51
C GLN A 388 14.08 21.49 22.96
N GLN A 389 15.26 22.06 23.21
CA GLN A 389 15.80 22.24 24.56
C GLN A 389 14.90 23.14 25.41
N ILE A 390 14.46 24.29 24.89
CA ILE A 390 13.52 25.19 25.56
C ILE A 390 12.25 24.43 25.94
N LYS A 391 11.65 23.70 24.99
CA LYS A 391 10.44 22.90 25.25
C LYS A 391 10.68 21.83 26.33
N SER A 392 11.84 21.17 26.31
CA SER A 392 12.19 20.18 27.33
C SER A 392 12.37 20.82 28.72
N LEU A 393 12.98 22.00 28.78
CA LEU A 393 13.18 22.75 30.02
C LEU A 393 11.84 23.26 30.57
N GLU A 394 10.94 23.75 29.72
CA GLU A 394 9.58 24.12 30.10
C GLU A 394 8.83 22.92 30.71
N GLN A 395 8.92 21.74 30.09
CA GLN A 395 8.35 20.51 30.64
C GLN A 395 8.97 20.14 31.99
N GLN A 396 10.30 20.24 32.13
CA GLN A 396 10.98 20.00 33.39
C GLN A 396 10.57 20.99 34.47
N ILE A 397 10.45 22.28 34.15
CA ILE A 397 9.96 23.33 35.07
C ILE A 397 8.51 23.02 35.49
N GLN A 398 7.67 22.59 34.57
CA GLN A 398 6.28 22.25 34.87
C GLN A 398 6.17 21.03 35.78
N VAL A 399 6.98 20.00 35.54
CA VAL A 399 7.06 18.82 36.41
C VAL A 399 7.62 19.21 37.79
N ALA A 400 8.67 20.03 37.84
CA ALA A 400 9.26 20.49 39.10
C ALA A 400 8.29 21.34 39.92
N LYS A 401 7.53 22.25 39.29
CA LYS A 401 6.45 23.01 39.95
C LYS A 401 5.36 22.08 40.48
N SER A 402 4.90 21.15 39.65
CA SER A 402 3.87 20.18 40.05
C SER A 402 4.33 19.32 41.23
N GLN A 403 5.60 18.92 41.24
CA GLN A 403 6.21 18.17 42.33
C GLN A 403 6.36 19.04 43.59
N ALA A 404 6.78 20.30 43.46
CA ALA A 404 6.88 21.24 44.57
C ALA A 404 5.51 21.55 45.19
N ASP A 405 4.48 21.72 44.36
CA ASP A 405 3.10 21.90 44.80
C ASP A 405 2.59 20.65 45.53
N LEU A 406 2.89 19.45 45.00
CA LEU A 406 2.56 18.19 45.66
C LEU A 406 3.26 18.07 47.02
N VAL A 407 4.56 18.38 47.09
CA VAL A 407 5.31 18.38 48.36
C VAL A 407 4.68 19.36 49.35
N THR A 408 4.42 20.60 48.92
CA THR A 408 3.77 21.62 49.76
C THR A 408 2.40 21.14 50.26
N GLN A 409 1.60 20.52 49.39
CA GLN A 409 0.30 19.94 49.76
C GLN A 409 0.46 18.80 50.77
N THR A 410 1.43 17.90 50.57
CA THR A 410 1.69 16.80 51.51
C THR A 410 2.21 17.32 52.86
N GLU A 411 3.13 18.28 52.88
CA GLU A 411 3.63 18.89 54.10
C GLU A 411 2.51 19.60 54.85
N THR A 412 1.69 20.41 54.16
CA THR A 412 0.52 21.07 54.77
C THR A 412 -0.49 20.04 55.29
N ALA A 413 -0.70 18.93 54.58
CA ALA A 413 -1.56 17.84 55.02
C ALA A 413 -1.01 17.15 56.28
N THR A 414 0.29 16.85 56.33
CA THR A 414 0.93 16.27 57.53
C THR A 414 0.90 17.24 58.72
N GLN A 415 1.12 18.54 58.48
CA GLN A 415 1.03 19.57 59.51
C GLN A 415 -0.40 19.70 60.05
N ASN A 416 -1.40 19.69 59.16
CA ASN A 416 -2.81 19.68 59.55
C ASN A 416 -3.22 18.40 60.28
N GLN A 417 -2.67 17.24 59.91
CA GLN A 417 -2.87 15.99 60.65
C GLN A 417 -2.28 16.08 62.06
N ALA A 418 -1.05 16.58 62.20
CA ALA A 418 -0.38 16.77 63.49
C ALA A 418 -1.15 17.77 64.39
N ILE A 419 -1.61 18.89 63.82
CA ILE A 419 -2.49 19.84 64.51
C ILE A 419 -3.82 19.18 64.91
N GLY A 420 -4.40 18.36 64.02
CA GLY A 420 -5.62 17.59 64.30
C GLY A 420 -5.45 16.59 65.45
N GLU A 421 -4.31 15.90 65.51
CA GLU A 421 -3.97 14.97 66.60
C GLU A 421 -3.72 15.70 67.92
N ALA A 422 -2.96 16.81 67.90
CA ALA A 422 -2.76 17.66 69.07
C ALA A 422 -4.10 18.24 69.59
N ASN A 423 -4.96 18.71 68.69
CA ASN A 423 -6.30 19.18 69.05
C ASN A 423 -7.18 18.06 69.62
N LYS A 424 -7.10 16.83 69.07
CA LYS A 424 -7.78 15.66 69.66
C LYS A 424 -7.30 15.37 71.07
N GLN A 425 -5.99 15.46 71.33
CA GLN A 425 -5.44 15.27 72.67
C GLN A 425 -5.93 16.35 73.64
N VAL A 426 -5.88 17.63 73.23
CA VAL A 426 -6.40 18.77 74.02
C VAL A 426 -7.89 18.59 74.33
N VAL A 427 -8.71 18.26 73.32
CA VAL A 427 -10.16 18.01 73.51
C VAL A 427 -10.41 16.80 74.41
N THR A 428 -9.59 15.74 74.30
CA THR A 428 -9.70 14.55 75.16
C THR A 428 -9.37 14.89 76.61
N ILE A 429 -8.33 15.68 76.85
CA ILE A 429 -7.95 16.17 78.19
C ILE A 429 -9.06 17.07 78.74
N ILE A 430 -9.53 18.06 77.98
CA ILE A 430 -10.61 18.96 78.42
C ILE A 430 -11.89 18.17 78.73
N LYS A 431 -12.31 17.23 77.85
CA LYS A 431 -13.49 16.38 78.09
C LYS A 431 -13.33 15.53 79.33
N ARG A 432 -12.16 14.89 79.54
CA ARG A 432 -11.89 14.10 80.76
C ARG A 432 -11.97 14.97 82.01
N SER A 433 -11.32 16.14 82.02
CA SER A 433 -11.38 17.09 83.14
C SER A 433 -12.79 17.60 83.40
N GLN A 434 -13.58 17.84 82.35
CA GLN A 434 -14.96 18.30 82.49
C GLN A 434 -15.87 17.19 83.02
N GLN A 435 -15.67 15.96 82.56
CA GLN A 435 -16.38 14.78 83.04
C GLN A 435 -16.03 14.46 84.50
N GLU A 436 -14.77 14.57 84.91
CA GLU A 436 -14.34 14.45 86.31
C GLU A 436 -14.97 15.55 87.19
N ARG A 437 -14.99 16.80 86.71
CA ARG A 437 -15.66 17.91 87.40
C ARG A 437 -17.15 17.64 87.56
N ASP A 438 -17.83 17.19 86.51
CA ASP A 438 -19.27 16.94 86.54
C ASP A 438 -19.63 15.74 87.44
N VAL A 439 -18.80 14.69 87.47
CA VAL A 439 -18.92 13.58 88.44
C VAL A 439 -18.74 14.09 89.87
N ALA A 440 -17.72 14.94 90.12
CA ALA A 440 -17.48 15.52 91.45
C ALA A 440 -18.65 16.42 91.91
N VAL A 441 -19.17 17.27 91.04
CA VAL A 441 -20.35 18.12 91.33
C VAL A 441 -21.59 17.26 91.60
N THR A 442 -21.80 16.19 90.83
CA THR A 442 -22.93 15.28 91.02
C THR A 442 -22.84 14.57 92.37
N LYS A 443 -21.64 14.08 92.74
CA LYS A 443 -21.39 13.45 94.04
C LYS A 443 -21.63 14.43 95.19
N ALA A 444 -21.14 15.67 95.08
CA ALA A 444 -21.37 16.72 96.07
C ALA A 444 -22.86 17.07 96.21
N LYS A 445 -23.62 17.14 95.11
CA LYS A 445 -25.08 17.32 95.15
C LYS A 445 -25.80 16.15 95.83
N GLN A 446 -25.38 14.93 95.55
CA GLN A 446 -25.94 13.73 96.17
C GLN A 446 -25.69 13.71 97.69
N GLU A 447 -24.47 14.04 98.12
CA GLU A 447 -24.13 14.17 99.55
C GLU A 447 -24.94 15.26 100.25
N LEU A 448 -25.16 16.40 99.58
CA LEU A 448 -26.03 17.47 100.09
C LEU A 448 -27.48 17.00 100.26
N GLU A 449 -28.04 16.29 99.28
CA GLU A 449 -29.41 15.75 99.37
C GLU A 449 -29.53 14.68 100.48
N VAL A 450 -28.56 13.78 100.63
CA VAL A 450 -28.51 12.83 101.75
C VAL A 450 -28.44 13.57 103.10
N GLY A 451 -27.65 14.65 103.17
CA GLY A 451 -27.57 15.51 104.35
C GLY A 451 -28.91 16.17 104.71
N LYS A 452 -29.62 16.73 103.72
CA LYS A 452 -30.97 17.30 103.91
C LYS A 452 -31.96 16.24 104.38
N LEU A 453 -31.91 15.04 103.80
CA LEU A 453 -32.81 13.95 104.13
C LEU A 453 -32.58 13.45 105.56
N ARG A 454 -31.31 13.37 106.00
CA ARG A 454 -30.95 13.10 107.40
C ARG A 454 -31.42 14.19 108.35
N LEU A 455 -31.29 15.46 107.97
CA LEU A 455 -31.78 16.58 108.77
C LEU A 455 -33.31 16.54 108.91
N GLN A 456 -34.04 16.26 107.83
CA GLN A 456 -35.49 16.04 107.89
C GLN A 456 -35.88 14.84 108.75
N ALA A 457 -35.15 13.72 108.65
CA ALA A 457 -35.38 12.55 109.49
C ALA A 457 -35.16 12.86 110.98
N ALA A 458 -34.06 13.53 111.32
CA ALA A 458 -33.77 13.94 112.68
C ALA A 458 -34.81 14.94 113.23
N GLN A 459 -35.31 15.86 112.40
CA GLN A 459 -36.38 16.78 112.78
C GLN A 459 -37.67 16.01 113.09
N LYS A 460 -38.06 15.06 112.23
CA LYS A 460 -39.26 14.24 112.45
C LYS A 460 -39.12 13.32 113.65
N GLU A 461 -37.93 12.79 113.92
CA GLU A 461 -37.67 12.02 115.14
C GLU A 461 -37.77 12.90 116.40
N ALA A 462 -37.25 14.13 116.36
CA ALA A 462 -37.38 15.09 117.44
C ALA A 462 -38.85 15.46 117.69
N ASP A 463 -39.62 15.75 116.63
CA ASP A 463 -41.05 16.05 116.72
C ASP A 463 -41.83 14.85 117.29
N ALA A 464 -41.51 13.62 116.85
CA ALA A 464 -42.12 12.40 117.37
C ALA A 464 -41.77 12.17 118.86
N LEU A 465 -40.54 12.49 119.28
CA LEU A 465 -40.11 12.38 120.67
C LEU A 465 -40.87 13.38 121.57
N VAL A 466 -41.00 14.64 121.14
CA VAL A 466 -41.76 15.67 121.87
C VAL A 466 -43.22 15.25 121.99
N ALA A 467 -43.86 14.83 120.89
CA ALA A 467 -45.24 14.36 120.90
C ALA A 467 -45.45 13.14 121.82
N ARG A 468 -44.48 12.22 121.86
CA ARG A 468 -44.49 11.06 122.77
C ARG A 468 -44.34 11.48 124.23
N GLY A 469 -43.45 12.43 124.51
CA GLY A 469 -43.27 13.01 125.84
C GLY A 469 -44.51 13.74 126.36
N GLU A 470 -45.19 14.51 125.52
CA GLU A 470 -46.47 15.15 125.85
C GLU A 470 -47.57 14.12 126.13
N ALA A 471 -47.64 13.06 125.33
CA ALA A 471 -48.60 11.98 125.53
C ALA A 471 -48.35 11.24 126.87
N ASP A 472 -47.09 10.90 127.18
CA ASP A 472 -46.72 10.25 128.44
C ASP A 472 -47.01 11.16 129.66
N ALA A 473 -46.71 12.46 129.55
CA ALA A 473 -47.03 13.44 130.59
C ALA A 473 -48.54 13.55 130.84
N ASN A 474 -49.36 13.55 129.77
CA ASN A 474 -50.81 13.55 129.88
C ASN A 474 -51.35 12.29 130.55
N VAL A 475 -50.81 11.11 130.24
CA VAL A 475 -51.21 9.85 130.89
C VAL A 475 -50.93 9.88 132.38
N VAL A 476 -49.76 10.43 132.80
CA VAL A 476 -49.42 10.57 134.22
C VAL A 476 -50.34 11.56 134.92
N LEU A 477 -50.62 12.71 134.30
CA LEU A 477 -51.50 13.73 134.86
C LEU A 477 -52.93 13.19 135.05
N LEU A 478 -53.47 12.50 134.05
CA LEU A 478 -54.79 11.86 134.11
C LEU A 478 -54.84 10.76 135.19
N LYS A 479 -53.80 9.92 135.32
CA LYS A 479 -53.71 8.93 136.41
C LYS A 479 -53.71 9.58 137.77
N LYS A 480 -52.93 10.66 137.95
CA LYS A 480 -52.83 11.36 139.24
C LYS A 480 -54.11 12.10 139.59
N GLN A 481 -54.82 12.67 138.62
CA GLN A 481 -56.17 13.21 138.81
C GLN A 481 -57.17 12.11 139.22
N ALA A 482 -57.13 10.95 138.56
CA ALA A 482 -58.00 9.82 138.89
C ALA A 482 -57.74 9.22 140.27
N GLU A 483 -56.50 9.26 140.78
CA GLU A 483 -56.18 8.88 142.16
C GLU A 483 -56.61 9.95 143.19
N ALA A 484 -56.48 11.24 142.82
CA ALA A 484 -56.78 12.35 143.72
C ALA A 484 -58.29 12.59 143.92
N GLU A 485 -59.13 12.39 142.90
CA GLU A 485 -60.57 12.60 143.02
C GLU A 485 -61.28 11.74 144.08
N PRO A 486 -61.13 10.40 144.10
CA PRO A 486 -61.74 9.57 145.13
C PRO A 486 -61.16 9.88 146.51
N LEU A 487 -59.86 10.21 146.60
CA LEU A 487 -59.25 10.64 147.86
C LEU A 487 -59.87 11.96 148.35
N ARG A 488 -60.09 12.92 147.44
CA ARG A 488 -60.76 14.19 147.75
C ARG A 488 -62.21 13.98 148.19
N GLN A 489 -62.94 13.10 147.52
CA GLN A 489 -64.31 12.74 147.92
C GLN A 489 -64.35 12.09 149.30
N GLN A 490 -63.41 11.18 149.60
CA GLN A 490 -63.27 10.58 150.93
C GLN A 490 -62.98 11.64 151.99
N VAL A 491 -61.99 12.53 151.78
CA VAL A 491 -61.67 13.62 152.72
C VAL A 491 -62.85 14.56 152.93
N THR A 492 -63.64 14.84 151.89
CA THR A 492 -64.82 15.70 151.99
C THR A 492 -65.95 15.03 152.79
N ALA A 493 -66.14 13.71 152.64
CA ALA A 493 -67.16 12.96 153.38
C ALA A 493 -66.89 12.90 154.91
N PHE A 494 -65.62 12.97 155.33
CA PHE A 494 -65.23 12.94 156.75
C PHE A 494 -65.18 14.33 157.43
N GLY A 495 -65.58 15.39 156.74
CA GLY A 495 -65.67 16.74 157.32
C GLY A 495 -64.32 17.42 157.62
N GLY A 496 -63.20 16.87 157.14
CA GLY A 496 -61.86 17.43 157.32
C GLY A 496 -60.73 16.41 157.21
N GLY A 497 -59.54 16.85 156.80
CA GLY A 497 -58.37 15.98 156.59
C GLY A 497 -57.79 15.35 157.86
N GLU A 498 -57.90 16.03 159.00
CA GLU A 498 -57.39 15.54 160.29
C GLU A 498 -58.20 14.33 160.79
N SER A 499 -59.53 14.38 160.64
CA SER A 499 -60.44 13.29 160.98
C SER A 499 -60.19 12.03 160.14
N TYR A 500 -59.94 12.19 158.83
CA TYR A 500 -59.66 11.06 157.95
C TYR A 500 -58.32 10.38 158.29
N ALA A 501 -57.29 11.17 158.60
CA ALA A 501 -55.99 10.64 159.02
C ALA A 501 -56.09 9.81 160.31
N GLN A 502 -56.91 10.25 161.28
CA GLN A 502 -57.19 9.49 162.50
C GLN A 502 -57.87 8.15 162.20
N PHE A 503 -58.91 8.15 161.37
CA PHE A 503 -59.59 6.91 160.97
C PHE A 503 -58.66 5.95 160.23
N PHE A 504 -57.89 6.44 159.25
CA PHE A 504 -56.96 5.61 158.48
C PHE A 504 -55.85 5.04 159.37
N PHE A 505 -55.33 5.83 160.32
CA PHE A 505 -54.35 5.37 161.30
C PHE A 505 -54.93 4.26 162.18
N TYR A 506 -56.14 4.43 162.73
CA TYR A 506 -56.79 3.37 163.50
C TYR A 506 -57.03 2.12 162.66
N GLN A 507 -57.46 2.26 161.40
CA GLN A 507 -57.68 1.12 160.51
C GLN A 507 -56.40 0.32 160.22
N LYS A 508 -55.24 0.98 160.12
CA LYS A 508 -53.96 0.32 159.81
C LYS A 508 -53.21 -0.21 161.04
N VAL A 509 -53.34 0.45 162.20
CA VAL A 509 -52.56 0.10 163.39
C VAL A 509 -53.31 -0.85 164.33
N ALA A 510 -54.64 -0.75 164.42
CA ALA A 510 -55.43 -1.57 165.35
C ALA A 510 -55.29 -3.10 165.18
N PRO A 511 -55.15 -3.69 163.96
CA PRO A 511 -54.98 -5.14 163.83
C PRO A 511 -53.62 -5.67 164.35
N SER A 512 -52.65 -4.79 164.61
CA SER A 512 -51.24 -5.14 164.82
C SER A 512 -50.79 -5.12 166.30
N VAL A 513 -51.62 -4.63 167.23
CA VAL A 513 -51.21 -4.41 168.63
C VAL A 513 -51.88 -5.43 169.55
N LYS A 514 -51.17 -6.52 169.88
CA LYS A 514 -51.65 -7.63 170.73
C LYS A 514 -51.11 -7.64 172.18
N SER A 515 -50.13 -6.82 172.55
CA SER A 515 -49.75 -6.58 173.95
C SER A 515 -48.92 -5.31 174.11
N ILE A 516 -49.22 -4.49 175.12
CA ILE A 516 -48.42 -3.32 175.51
C ILE A 516 -47.68 -3.70 176.80
N LEU A 517 -46.36 -3.89 176.72
CA LEU A 517 -45.51 -3.99 177.91
C LEU A 517 -44.97 -2.59 178.20
N ALA A 518 -45.41 -2.04 179.33
CA ALA A 518 -44.92 -0.78 179.85
C ALA A 518 -43.48 -0.96 180.36
N ASN A 519 -42.56 -0.18 179.80
CA ASN A 519 -41.38 0.26 180.53
C ASN A 519 -41.14 1.73 180.20
N THR A 520 -40.90 2.52 181.23
CA THR A 520 -41.13 3.96 181.28
C THR A 520 -39.95 4.81 180.82
N ASP A 521 -38.85 4.19 180.36
CA ASP A 521 -37.65 4.91 179.93
C ASP A 521 -37.16 4.41 178.58
N GLY A 522 -37.60 5.10 177.52
CA GLY A 522 -37.20 4.86 176.14
C GLY A 522 -37.76 5.94 175.19
N PRO A 523 -37.18 6.09 173.99
CA PRO A 523 -37.40 7.21 173.07
C PRO A 523 -38.85 7.36 172.56
N PHE A 524 -39.72 6.39 172.85
CA PHE A 524 -41.15 6.43 172.54
C PHE A 524 -41.97 7.24 173.55
N ALA A 525 -41.52 7.38 174.81
CA ALA A 525 -42.22 8.17 175.83
C ALA A 525 -42.17 9.69 175.54
N ASP A 526 -41.11 10.15 174.88
CA ASP A 526 -40.94 11.55 174.48
C ASP A 526 -41.95 11.97 173.41
N PHE A 527 -42.45 11.03 172.60
CA PHE A 527 -43.42 11.30 171.54
C PHE A 527 -44.79 11.75 172.08
N PHE A 528 -45.23 11.17 173.20
CA PHE A 528 -46.51 11.54 173.81
C PHE A 528 -46.44 12.82 174.63
N LYS A 529 -45.28 13.14 175.22
CA LYS A 529 -45.09 14.42 175.92
C LYS A 529 -45.13 15.60 174.95
N GLN A 530 -44.78 15.41 173.68
CA GLN A 530 -44.84 16.45 172.66
C GLN A 530 -46.25 16.76 172.14
N MET A 531 -47.23 15.88 172.38
CA MET A 531 -48.63 16.10 171.96
C MET A 531 -49.48 16.85 173.01
N ALA A 532 -48.93 17.15 174.19
CA ALA A 532 -49.68 17.73 175.33
C ALA A 532 -49.33 19.20 175.68
N ALA A 533 -48.52 19.91 174.89
CA ALA A 533 -48.13 21.30 175.16
C ALA A 533 -48.64 22.30 174.10
N PRO A 534 -49.25 23.45 174.49
CA PRO A 534 -49.42 24.62 173.61
C PRO A 534 -48.40 25.74 173.97
N PRO A 535 -48.30 26.87 173.24
CA PRO A 535 -48.10 27.14 171.80
C PRO A 535 -46.78 27.95 171.55
N LYS A 536 -46.40 28.32 170.30
CA LYS A 536 -45.42 29.42 170.06
C LYS A 536 -45.35 29.94 168.62
N SER A 537 -45.11 31.26 168.50
CA SER A 537 -44.98 32.07 167.29
C SER A 537 -43.58 32.73 167.13
N SER A 538 -43.00 32.70 165.91
CA SER A 538 -41.85 33.49 165.32
C SER A 538 -40.39 33.29 165.82
N PRO A 539 -39.26 33.76 165.18
CA PRO A 539 -38.86 34.11 163.77
C PRO A 539 -37.35 33.79 163.32
N LEU A 540 -36.98 34.09 162.04
CA LEU A 540 -35.68 34.45 161.33
C LEU A 540 -34.28 33.73 161.42
N ALA A 541 -33.76 33.30 160.23
CA ALA A 541 -32.37 33.30 159.59
C ALA A 541 -31.11 32.71 160.31
N PRO A 542 -29.87 32.53 159.71
CA PRO A 542 -29.29 32.76 158.35
C PRO A 542 -28.27 31.69 157.77
N GLY A 543 -27.76 31.89 156.53
CA GLY A 543 -26.33 31.78 156.14
C GLY A 543 -25.61 30.45 155.75
N GLY A 544 -25.18 30.33 154.48
CA GLY A 544 -23.75 30.11 154.11
C GLY A 544 -23.15 28.70 153.80
N THR A 545 -22.71 28.53 152.54
CA THR A 545 -21.42 27.97 152.03
C THR A 545 -21.07 26.45 152.04
N LYS A 546 -20.90 25.88 150.82
CA LYS A 546 -19.67 25.29 150.17
C LYS A 546 -20.02 24.12 149.22
N VAL A 547 -19.73 24.13 147.91
CA VAL A 547 -18.48 23.86 147.11
C VAL A 547 -18.56 22.50 146.35
N THR A 548 -17.98 22.48 145.14
CA THR A 548 -17.50 21.35 144.27
C THR A 548 -18.54 20.57 143.44
N GLU A 549 -18.52 20.69 142.10
CA GLU A 549 -17.80 19.85 141.08
C GLU A 549 -18.62 18.61 140.67
N ALA A 550 -18.65 18.10 139.43
CA ALA A 550 -17.91 18.36 138.20
C ALA A 550 -18.66 17.80 136.97
N LYS A 551 -18.22 18.23 135.78
CA LYS A 551 -18.42 17.71 134.40
C LYS A 551 -19.76 17.93 133.70
#